data_AF-A0A183UU81-F1
#
_entry.id   AF-A0A183UU81-F1
#
_cell.length_a   1.000
_cell.length_b   1.000
_cell.length_c   1.000
_cell.angle_alpha   90.00
_cell.angle_beta   90.00
_cell.angle_gamma   90.00
#
_symmetry.space_group_name_H-M   'P 1'
#
loop_
_entity.id
_entity.type
_entity.pdbx_description
1 polymer ?
#
loop_
_entity_poly.entity_id
_entity_poly.type
_entity_poly.pdbx_seq_one_letter_code
_entity_poly.pdbx_strand_id
1 'polypeptide(L)'
;MFKVAWLASEREMSLAGSCRLVVLGVTLLLLLAAICLAVAALLTPHWQVVFISEFHTEHQHGLWMDCIIGKKYVQDWHKAVLSMLTAALLAAFIAFCFLVCAACVRISALVANVLLLVAAILSMVGVVVFFMCSHKVDFRFVHGITRTYEQSRGYSFWLAVASSLCYLVAFTSSVLASVLIFVHDRHQHRCNKTFPKRNTAV
;
A
#
# COMPACT_ATOMS: atom_id res chain seq x y z
N MET A 1 -11.17 34.37 34.59
CA MET A 1 -10.02 33.65 33.98
C MET A 1 -10.29 32.16 33.76
N PHE A 2 -10.69 31.38 34.78
CA PHE A 2 -10.91 29.92 34.64
C PHE A 2 -11.89 29.49 33.53
N LYS A 3 -13.03 30.18 33.37
CA LYS A 3 -14.04 29.84 32.35
C LYS A 3 -13.53 30.04 30.91
N VAL A 4 -12.69 31.05 30.69
CA VAL A 4 -12.06 31.34 29.39
C VAL A 4 -11.00 30.30 29.05
N ALA A 5 -10.18 29.91 30.04
CA ALA A 5 -9.19 28.84 29.88
C ALA A 5 -9.85 27.48 29.61
N TRP A 6 -10.99 27.20 30.25
CA TRP A 6 -11.76 25.97 30.05
C TRP A 6 -12.36 25.89 28.63
N LEU A 7 -12.99 26.97 28.15
CA LEU A 7 -13.54 27.05 26.78
C LEU A 7 -12.46 26.96 25.70
N ALA A 8 -11.29 27.56 25.92
CA ALA A 8 -10.16 27.43 25.01
C ALA A 8 -9.68 25.97 24.92
N SER A 9 -9.56 25.28 26.07
CA SER A 9 -9.17 23.87 26.12
C SER A 9 -10.18 22.94 25.43
N GLU A 10 -11.47 23.24 25.49
CA GLU A 10 -12.52 22.44 24.86
C GLU A 10 -12.52 22.59 23.32
N ARG A 11 -12.26 23.80 22.82
CA ARG A 11 -12.11 24.09 21.39
C ARG A 11 -10.88 23.40 20.78
N GLU A 12 -9.74 23.44 21.48
CA GLU A 12 -8.51 22.77 21.07
C GLU A 12 -8.70 21.25 20.95
N MET A 13 -9.46 20.66 21.88
CA MET A 13 -9.73 19.23 21.93
C MET A 13 -10.69 18.77 20.81
N SER A 14 -11.68 19.61 20.47
CA SER A 14 -12.58 19.40 19.33
C SER A 14 -11.86 19.50 17.98
N LEU A 15 -10.98 20.49 17.83
CA LEU A 15 -10.17 20.66 16.62
C LEU A 15 -9.20 19.48 16.42
N ALA A 16 -8.46 19.10 17.46
CA ALA A 16 -7.54 17.95 17.42
C ALA A 16 -8.27 16.61 17.15
N GLY A 17 -9.48 16.44 17.69
CA GLY A 17 -10.32 15.27 17.41
C GLY A 17 -10.76 15.21 15.93
N SER A 18 -11.12 16.35 15.35
CA SER A 18 -11.56 16.46 13.95
C SER A 18 -10.41 16.20 12.97
N CYS A 19 -9.25 16.83 13.20
CA CYS A 19 -8.04 16.60 12.38
C CYS A 19 -7.61 15.12 12.37
N ARG A 20 -7.64 14.45 13.52
CA ARG A 20 -7.30 13.02 13.61
C ARG A 20 -8.21 12.14 12.75
N LEU A 21 -9.53 12.36 12.82
CA LEU A 21 -10.51 11.59 12.05
C LEU A 21 -10.34 11.82 10.54
N VAL A 22 -10.07 13.06 10.13
CA VAL A 22 -9.79 13.39 8.72
C VAL A 22 -8.53 12.69 8.23
N VAL A 23 -7.42 12.76 8.98
CA VAL A 23 -6.16 12.11 8.58
C VAL A 23 -6.29 10.59 8.54
N LEU A 24 -6.98 9.98 9.51
CA LEU A 24 -7.30 8.55 9.49
C LEU A 24 -8.14 8.16 8.26
N GLY A 25 -9.18 8.92 7.96
CA GLY A 25 -10.04 8.70 6.80
C GLY A 25 -9.27 8.78 5.48
N VAL A 26 -8.43 9.80 5.32
CA VAL A 26 -7.55 9.96 4.15
C VAL A 26 -6.57 8.78 4.04
N THR A 27 -5.98 8.34 5.16
CA THR A 27 -5.05 7.19 5.19
C THR A 27 -5.75 5.90 4.75
N LEU A 28 -6.98 5.65 5.22
CA LEU A 28 -7.78 4.48 4.84
C LEU A 28 -8.13 4.50 3.35
N LEU A 29 -8.52 5.65 2.81
CA LEU A 29 -8.83 5.81 1.39
C LEU A 29 -7.58 5.58 0.51
N LEU A 30 -6.44 6.15 0.90
CA LEU A 30 -5.17 5.94 0.21
C LEU A 30 -4.75 4.46 0.21
N LEU A 31 -4.89 3.79 1.36
CA LEU A 31 -4.56 2.37 1.49
C LEU A 31 -5.50 1.49 0.67
N LEU A 32 -6.80 1.79 0.67
CA LEU A 32 -7.78 1.08 -0.16
C LEU A 32 -7.44 1.22 -1.65
N ALA A 33 -7.13 2.45 -2.10
CA ALA A 33 -6.70 2.69 -3.48
C ALA A 33 -5.41 1.93 -3.83
N ALA A 34 -4.42 1.90 -2.92
CA ALA A 34 -3.18 1.14 -3.11
C ALA A 34 -3.44 -0.37 -3.25
N ILE A 35 -4.32 -0.93 -2.42
CA ILE A 35 -4.75 -2.34 -2.49
C ILE A 35 -5.46 -2.63 -3.82
N CYS A 36 -6.39 -1.77 -4.26
CA CYS A 36 -7.08 -1.95 -5.54
C CYS A 36 -6.10 -1.92 -6.72
N LEU A 37 -5.13 -1.00 -6.72
CA LEU A 37 -4.09 -0.92 -7.75
C LEU A 37 -3.18 -2.16 -7.74
N ALA A 38 -2.79 -2.65 -6.56
CA ALA A 38 -1.98 -3.88 -6.42
C ALA A 38 -2.73 -5.11 -6.94
N VAL A 39 -4.01 -5.25 -6.59
CA VAL A 39 -4.86 -6.33 -7.09
C VAL A 39 -5.01 -6.23 -8.60
N ALA A 40 -5.33 -5.06 -9.14
CA ALA A 40 -5.44 -4.86 -10.58
C ALA A 40 -4.12 -5.22 -11.30
N ALA A 41 -2.98 -4.82 -10.76
CA ALA A 41 -1.68 -5.19 -11.32
C ALA A 41 -1.44 -6.71 -11.32
N LEU A 42 -1.78 -7.42 -10.24
CA LEU A 42 -1.58 -8.88 -10.14
C LEU A 42 -2.54 -9.69 -11.01
N LEU A 43 -3.80 -9.26 -11.13
CA LEU A 43 -4.83 -9.98 -11.88
C LEU A 43 -4.68 -9.79 -13.40
N THR A 44 -4.08 -8.70 -13.85
CA THR A 44 -4.01 -8.36 -15.29
C THR A 44 -2.79 -9.00 -15.98
N PRO A 45 -2.96 -9.70 -17.11
CA PRO A 45 -1.88 -10.42 -17.79
C PRO A 45 -1.04 -9.52 -18.70
N HIS A 46 -0.72 -8.29 -18.28
CA HIS A 46 -0.11 -7.27 -19.15
C HIS A 46 1.11 -6.62 -18.48
N TRP A 47 1.98 -7.45 -17.92
CA TRP A 47 3.26 -7.04 -17.33
C TRP A 47 4.32 -6.86 -18.40
N GLN A 48 4.39 -7.78 -19.37
CA GLN A 48 5.20 -7.65 -20.57
C GLN A 48 4.35 -7.95 -21.80
N VAL A 49 4.68 -7.28 -22.90
CA VAL A 49 3.96 -7.40 -24.17
C VAL A 49 4.98 -7.60 -25.27
N VAL A 50 4.71 -8.52 -26.16
CA VAL A 50 5.53 -8.75 -27.35
C VAL A 50 4.63 -8.90 -28.58
N PHE A 51 4.98 -8.20 -29.64
CA PHE A 51 4.29 -8.31 -30.93
C PHE A 51 5.08 -9.26 -31.84
N ILE A 52 4.50 -10.43 -32.15
CA ILE A 52 5.15 -11.42 -33.01
C ILE A 52 4.67 -11.19 -34.45
N SER A 53 5.53 -10.55 -35.25
CA SER A 53 5.22 -10.19 -36.64
C SER A 53 4.96 -11.40 -37.55
N GLU A 54 5.58 -12.55 -37.26
CA GLU A 54 5.41 -13.82 -38.00
C GLU A 54 3.97 -14.35 -37.94
N PHE A 55 3.30 -14.20 -36.80
CA PHE A 55 1.94 -14.71 -36.58
C PHE A 55 0.90 -13.60 -36.53
N HIS A 56 1.32 -12.33 -36.59
CA HIS A 56 0.46 -11.17 -36.44
C HIS A 56 -0.34 -11.18 -35.12
N THR A 57 0.28 -11.71 -34.05
CA THR A 57 -0.34 -11.87 -32.73
C THR A 57 0.43 -11.10 -31.67
N GLU A 58 -0.30 -10.42 -30.78
CA GLU A 58 0.23 -9.84 -29.55
C GLU A 58 0.18 -10.88 -28.43
N HIS A 59 1.32 -11.14 -27.83
CA HIS A 59 1.42 -11.99 -26.64
C HIS A 59 1.58 -11.11 -25.42
N GLN A 60 0.68 -11.30 -24.46
CA GLN A 60 0.69 -10.61 -23.18
C GLN A 60 1.12 -11.60 -22.10
N HIS A 61 2.13 -11.22 -21.33
CA HIS A 61 2.68 -12.00 -20.23
C HIS A 61 2.21 -11.39 -18.92
N GLY A 62 1.49 -12.19 -18.13
CA GLY A 62 1.17 -11.89 -16.75
C GLY A 62 2.26 -12.37 -15.80
N LEU A 63 2.16 -11.98 -14.53
CA LEU A 63 3.08 -12.47 -13.50
C LEU A 63 2.81 -13.93 -13.11
N TRP A 64 1.57 -14.39 -13.28
CA TRP A 64 1.10 -15.75 -12.96
C TRP A 64 0.23 -16.40 -14.05
N MET A 65 -0.18 -15.62 -15.04
CA MET A 65 -1.10 -15.99 -16.11
C MET A 65 -0.34 -15.80 -17.40
N ASP A 66 0.36 -16.86 -17.79
CA ASP A 66 0.95 -16.98 -19.12
C ASP A 66 0.05 -17.91 -19.93
N CYS A 67 -0.75 -17.35 -20.82
CA CYS A 67 -1.60 -18.11 -21.74
C CYS A 67 -0.76 -18.64 -22.91
N ILE A 68 0.13 -19.60 -22.65
CA ILE A 68 0.94 -20.29 -23.66
C ILE A 68 0.75 -21.80 -23.57
N ILE A 69 0.21 -22.40 -24.63
CA ILE A 69 0.20 -23.85 -24.85
C ILE A 69 1.59 -24.23 -25.40
N GLY A 70 2.47 -24.68 -24.50
CA GLY A 70 3.80 -25.19 -24.85
C GLY A 70 4.93 -24.54 -24.04
N LYS A 71 5.65 -25.39 -23.29
CA LYS A 71 6.84 -25.11 -22.46
C LYS A 71 6.66 -24.08 -21.33
N LYS A 72 6.47 -24.63 -20.13
CA LYS A 72 6.34 -23.94 -18.84
C LYS A 72 7.71 -23.51 -18.29
N TYR A 73 8.43 -22.63 -19.00
CA TYR A 73 9.58 -21.93 -18.41
C TYR A 73 9.08 -20.68 -17.68
N VAL A 74 8.31 -20.86 -16.61
CA VAL A 74 8.08 -19.75 -15.68
C VAL A 74 9.43 -19.44 -15.05
N GLN A 75 10.07 -18.37 -15.50
CA GLN A 75 11.39 -17.99 -15.01
C GLN A 75 11.30 -17.79 -13.49
N ASP A 76 12.28 -18.32 -12.76
CA ASP A 76 12.20 -18.35 -11.29
C ASP A 76 12.13 -16.94 -10.67
N TRP A 77 12.61 -15.93 -11.39
CA TRP A 77 12.49 -14.54 -10.99
C TRP A 77 11.06 -14.01 -11.06
N HIS A 78 10.22 -14.43 -12.01
CA HIS A 78 8.80 -14.03 -12.04
C HIS A 78 8.06 -14.58 -10.82
N LYS A 79 8.34 -15.83 -10.43
CA LYS A 79 7.78 -16.43 -9.21
C LYS A 79 8.23 -15.68 -7.96
N ALA A 80 9.50 -15.26 -7.91
CA ALA A 80 10.02 -14.47 -6.80
C ALA A 80 9.29 -13.12 -6.70
N VAL A 81 9.17 -12.37 -7.80
CA VAL A 81 8.44 -11.09 -7.83
C VAL A 81 6.98 -11.28 -7.45
N LEU A 82 6.32 -12.33 -7.97
CA LEU A 82 4.95 -12.68 -7.60
C LEU A 82 4.81 -12.94 -6.10
N SER A 83 5.73 -13.69 -5.51
CA SER A 83 5.72 -13.97 -4.07
C SER A 83 5.91 -12.70 -3.23
N MET A 84 6.79 -11.79 -3.65
CA MET A 84 7.05 -10.53 -2.96
C MET A 84 5.84 -9.58 -3.02
N LEU A 85 5.23 -9.43 -4.21
CA LEU A 85 4.07 -8.56 -4.40
C LEU A 85 2.81 -9.10 -3.73
N THR A 86 2.61 -10.43 -3.73
CA THR A 86 1.50 -11.05 -2.99
C THR A 86 1.70 -10.95 -1.48
N ALA A 87 2.91 -11.15 -0.96
CA ALA A 87 3.22 -10.93 0.45
C ALA A 87 2.99 -9.46 0.87
N ALA A 88 3.37 -8.49 0.04
CA ALA A 88 3.10 -7.08 0.27
C ALA A 88 1.58 -6.78 0.33
N LEU A 89 0.80 -7.35 -0.59
CA LEU A 89 -0.66 -7.21 -0.61
C LEU A 89 -1.32 -7.79 0.65
N LEU A 90 -0.88 -8.96 1.09
CA LEU A 90 -1.37 -9.59 2.33
C LEU A 90 -1.04 -8.74 3.56
N ALA A 91 0.20 -8.24 3.66
CA ALA A 91 0.61 -7.34 4.74
C ALA A 91 -0.22 -6.04 4.75
N ALA A 92 -0.50 -5.47 3.58
CA ALA A 92 -1.34 -4.28 3.44
C ALA A 92 -2.80 -4.53 3.84
N PHE A 93 -3.36 -5.68 3.49
CA PHE A 93 -4.72 -6.05 3.89
C PHE A 93 -4.84 -6.23 5.41
N ILE A 94 -3.87 -6.89 6.04
CA ILE A 94 -3.81 -7.02 7.49
C ILE A 94 -3.66 -5.63 8.15
N ALA A 95 -2.81 -4.76 7.59
CA ALA A 95 -2.65 -3.39 8.07
C ALA A 95 -3.95 -2.58 7.98
N PHE A 96 -4.73 -2.75 6.89
CA PHE A 96 -6.02 -2.10 6.73
C PHE A 96 -6.99 -2.49 7.85
N CYS A 97 -7.08 -3.78 8.20
CA CYS A 97 -7.90 -4.25 9.31
C CYS A 97 -7.48 -3.61 10.66
N PHE A 98 -6.18 -3.56 10.95
CA PHE A 98 -5.68 -2.93 12.17
C PHE A 98 -5.89 -1.41 12.22
N LEU A 99 -5.86 -0.74 11.06
CA LEU A 99 -6.10 0.70 10.94
C LEU A 99 -7.58 1.06 11.14
N VAL A 100 -8.50 0.20 10.67
CA VAL A 100 -9.94 0.34 10.99
C VAL A 100 -10.18 0.21 12.50
N CYS A 101 -9.49 -0.72 13.17
CA CYS A 101 -9.57 -0.91 14.62
C CYS A 101 -8.81 0.15 15.44
N ALA A 102 -8.04 1.04 14.82
CA ALA A 102 -7.20 2.02 15.51
C ALA A 102 -7.99 3.07 16.32
N ALA A 103 -9.27 3.28 15.97
CA ALA A 103 -10.18 4.11 16.75
C ALA A 103 -10.50 3.49 18.12
N CYS A 104 -10.51 2.16 18.22
CA CYS A 104 -10.85 1.42 19.44
C CYS A 104 -9.59 1.06 20.25
N VAL A 105 -8.49 0.68 19.58
CA VAL A 105 -7.27 0.18 20.23
C VAL A 105 -6.04 0.92 19.70
N ARG A 106 -5.45 1.78 20.51
CA ARG A 106 -4.33 2.66 20.09
C ARG A 106 -3.09 1.88 19.66
N ILE A 107 -2.83 0.74 20.30
CA ILE A 107 -1.69 -0.14 19.99
C ILE A 107 -1.80 -0.68 18.55
N SER A 108 -3.01 -0.83 18.00
CA SER A 108 -3.18 -1.33 16.63
C SER A 108 -2.66 -0.36 15.57
N ALA A 109 -2.63 0.95 15.86
CA ALA A 109 -2.04 1.94 14.95
C ALA A 109 -0.52 1.73 14.78
N LEU A 110 0.18 1.32 15.84
CA LEU A 110 1.62 1.02 15.77
C LEU A 110 1.88 -0.25 14.96
N VAL A 111 1.07 -1.29 15.17
CA VAL A 111 1.16 -2.54 14.40
C VAL A 111 0.88 -2.28 12.92
N ALA A 112 -0.13 -1.46 12.60
CA ALA A 112 -0.46 -1.07 11.23
C ALA A 112 0.71 -0.33 10.55
N ASN A 113 1.42 0.56 11.26
CA ASN A 113 2.59 1.25 10.72
C ASN A 113 3.73 0.29 10.35
N VAL A 114 4.02 -0.69 11.21
CA VAL A 114 5.06 -1.70 10.94
C VAL A 114 4.67 -2.54 9.73
N LEU A 115 3.42 -3.01 9.66
CA LEU A 115 2.93 -3.80 8.53
C LEU A 115 2.92 -3.00 7.21
N LEU A 116 2.55 -1.71 7.24
CA LEU A 116 2.60 -0.83 6.07
C LEU A 116 4.03 -0.59 5.60
N LEU A 117 4.99 -0.44 6.52
CA LEU A 117 6.40 -0.33 6.16
C LEU A 117 6.89 -1.61 5.47
N VAL A 118 6.54 -2.78 6.02
CA VAL A 118 6.87 -4.07 5.41
C VAL A 118 6.23 -4.19 4.01
N ALA A 119 4.96 -3.84 3.86
CA ALA A 119 4.28 -3.84 2.57
C ALA A 119 4.94 -2.88 1.54
N ALA A 120 5.31 -1.67 1.98
CA ALA A 120 5.98 -0.70 1.13
C ALA A 120 7.36 -1.20 0.67
N ILE A 121 8.17 -1.76 1.58
CA ILE A 121 9.50 -2.30 1.25
C ILE A 121 9.37 -3.49 0.29
N LEU A 122 8.52 -4.47 0.62
CA LEU A 122 8.34 -5.65 -0.22
C LEU A 122 7.81 -5.31 -1.61
N SER A 123 6.87 -4.35 -1.72
CA SER A 123 6.36 -3.90 -3.01
C SER A 123 7.41 -3.16 -3.83
N MET A 124 8.17 -2.23 -3.21
CA MET A 124 9.25 -1.50 -3.87
C MET A 124 10.33 -2.46 -4.37
N VAL A 125 10.76 -3.41 -3.54
CA VAL A 125 11.75 -4.43 -3.93
C VAL A 125 11.21 -5.29 -5.07
N GLY A 126 9.96 -5.75 -5.00
CA GLY A 126 9.35 -6.55 -6.08
C GLY A 126 9.33 -5.82 -7.42
N VAL A 127 8.92 -4.54 -7.43
CA VAL A 127 8.89 -3.70 -8.63
C VAL A 127 10.31 -3.45 -9.19
N VAL A 128 11.28 -3.17 -8.32
CA VAL A 128 12.68 -2.94 -8.73
C VAL A 128 13.31 -4.21 -9.28
N VAL A 129 13.10 -5.36 -8.65
CA VAL A 129 13.59 -6.66 -9.14
C VAL A 129 13.01 -6.94 -10.52
N PHE A 130 11.70 -6.73 -10.71
CA PHE A 130 11.07 -6.88 -12.02
C PHE A 130 11.71 -5.95 -13.05
N PHE A 131 11.90 -4.67 -12.72
CA PHE A 131 12.53 -3.71 -13.62
C PHE A 131 13.95 -4.15 -14.04
N MET A 132 14.79 -4.53 -13.07
CA MET A 132 16.16 -4.97 -13.31
C MET A 132 16.23 -6.28 -14.11
N CYS A 133 15.30 -7.21 -13.89
CA CYS A 133 15.22 -8.45 -14.66
C CYS A 133 14.70 -8.20 -16.07
N SER A 134 13.70 -7.33 -16.24
CA SER A 134 13.17 -6.97 -17.57
C SER A 134 14.21 -6.32 -18.49
N HIS A 135 15.24 -5.69 -17.90
CA HIS A 135 16.31 -5.04 -18.65
C HIS A 135 17.46 -5.98 -19.05
N LYS A 136 17.52 -7.20 -18.50
CA LYS A 136 18.56 -8.16 -18.89
C LYS A 136 18.32 -8.64 -20.32
N VAL A 137 19.40 -8.71 -21.10
CA VAL A 137 19.38 -9.06 -22.52
C VAL A 137 18.71 -10.42 -22.76
N ASP A 138 18.94 -11.39 -21.89
CA ASP A 138 18.38 -12.74 -21.99
C ASP A 138 16.85 -12.79 -21.90
N PHE A 139 16.24 -11.76 -21.28
CA PHE A 139 14.79 -11.69 -21.05
C PHE A 139 14.12 -10.63 -21.92
N ARG A 140 14.86 -9.64 -22.43
CA ARG A 140 14.31 -8.62 -23.34
C ARG A 140 13.97 -9.17 -24.72
N PHE A 141 14.70 -10.18 -25.18
CA PHE A 141 14.56 -10.70 -26.54
C PHE A 141 13.99 -12.12 -26.54
N VAL A 142 12.80 -12.27 -27.14
CA VAL A 142 12.19 -13.57 -27.39
C VAL A 142 12.56 -14.01 -28.80
N HIS A 143 13.15 -15.20 -28.92
CA HIS A 143 13.52 -15.76 -30.22
C HIS A 143 12.29 -16.44 -30.85
N GLY A 144 11.83 -15.90 -31.98
CA GLY A 144 10.86 -16.54 -32.87
C GLY A 144 11.52 -17.57 -33.79
N ILE A 145 10.82 -18.00 -34.83
CA ILE A 145 11.34 -19.01 -35.77
C ILE A 145 12.43 -18.40 -36.65
N THR A 146 12.26 -17.13 -37.06
CA THR A 146 13.19 -16.46 -37.98
C THR A 146 13.75 -15.15 -37.45
N ARG A 147 13.08 -14.52 -36.48
CA ARG A 147 13.47 -13.21 -35.93
C ARG A 147 13.40 -13.18 -34.41
N THR A 148 14.16 -12.28 -33.81
CA THR A 148 14.06 -11.93 -32.39
C THR A 148 13.10 -10.76 -32.19
N TYR A 149 12.18 -10.90 -31.24
CA TYR A 149 11.20 -9.90 -30.88
C TYR A 149 11.57 -9.24 -29.55
N GLU A 150 11.41 -7.93 -29.48
CA GLU A 150 11.65 -7.18 -28.25
C GLU A 150 10.39 -7.16 -27.38
N GLN A 151 10.54 -7.50 -26.10
CA GLN A 151 9.47 -7.39 -25.11
C GLN A 151 9.42 -5.97 -24.54
N SER A 152 8.24 -5.35 -24.62
CA SER A 152 7.94 -4.08 -23.95
C SER A 152 7.26 -4.31 -22.60
N ARG A 153 7.37 -3.33 -21.69
CA ARG A 153 6.67 -3.34 -20.40
C ARG A 153 5.23 -2.90 -20.59
N GLY A 154 4.28 -3.66 -20.06
CA GLY A 154 2.86 -3.32 -20.15
C GLY A 154 2.37 -2.42 -19.01
N TYR A 155 1.11 -1.98 -19.09
CA TYR A 155 0.45 -1.15 -18.08
C TYR A 155 0.42 -1.76 -16.67
N SER A 156 0.37 -3.09 -16.51
CA SER A 156 0.28 -3.72 -15.18
C SER A 156 1.51 -3.41 -14.32
N PHE A 157 2.68 -3.29 -14.95
CA PHE A 157 3.91 -2.84 -14.29
C PHE A 157 3.74 -1.42 -13.72
N TRP A 158 3.15 -0.50 -14.50
CA TRP A 158 2.91 0.87 -14.05
C TRP A 158 1.86 0.97 -12.94
N LEU A 159 0.84 0.10 -12.98
CA LEU A 159 -0.12 -0.02 -11.87
C LEU A 159 0.57 -0.50 -10.57
N ALA A 160 1.51 -1.45 -10.67
CA ALA A 160 2.30 -1.91 -9.52
C ALA A 160 3.23 -0.81 -8.97
N VAL A 161 3.88 -0.04 -9.85
CA VAL A 161 4.68 1.15 -9.45
C VAL A 161 3.79 2.16 -8.73
N ALA A 162 2.61 2.48 -9.28
CA ALA A 162 1.66 3.40 -8.67
C ALA A 162 1.17 2.90 -7.30
N SER A 163 0.85 1.61 -7.17
CA SER A 163 0.50 1.00 -5.89
C SER A 163 1.63 1.12 -4.86
N SER A 164 2.88 0.88 -5.26
CA SER A 164 4.03 0.98 -4.37
C SER A 164 4.28 2.41 -3.88
N LEU A 165 4.12 3.41 -4.75
CA LEU A 165 4.14 4.82 -4.36
C LEU A 165 2.99 5.17 -3.41
N CYS A 166 1.78 4.68 -3.68
CA CYS A 166 0.64 4.86 -2.79
C CYS A 166 0.87 4.20 -1.42
N TYR A 167 1.54 3.04 -1.34
CA TYR A 167 1.92 2.45 -0.06
C TYR A 167 2.90 3.33 0.73
N LEU A 168 3.88 3.96 0.06
CA LEU A 168 4.79 4.91 0.72
C LEU A 168 4.04 6.13 1.26
N VAL A 169 3.14 6.71 0.46
CA VAL A 169 2.33 7.86 0.90
C VAL A 169 1.41 7.45 2.05
N ALA A 170 0.73 6.30 1.95
CA ALA A 170 -0.12 5.75 3.01
C ALA A 170 0.66 5.46 4.29
N PHE A 171 1.91 5.00 4.20
CA PHE A 171 2.78 4.82 5.36
C PHE A 171 3.06 6.15 6.06
N THR A 172 3.45 7.19 5.31
CA THR A 172 3.74 8.51 5.90
C THR A 172 2.50 9.15 6.55
N SER A 173 1.32 9.02 5.92
CA SER A 173 0.07 9.51 6.49
C SER A 173 -0.40 8.68 7.70
N SER A 174 -0.16 7.36 7.70
CA SER A 174 -0.43 6.48 8.84
C SER A 174 0.44 6.82 10.06
N VAL A 175 1.71 7.15 9.85
CA VAL A 175 2.60 7.64 10.92
C VAL A 175 2.04 8.94 11.50
N LEU A 176 1.64 9.90 10.66
CA LEU A 176 1.01 11.14 11.12
C LEU A 176 -0.29 10.88 11.89
N ALA A 177 -1.15 9.99 11.39
CA ALA A 177 -2.39 9.57 12.05
C ALA A 177 -2.11 9.01 13.46
N SER A 178 -1.09 8.15 13.58
CA SER A 178 -0.69 7.57 14.87
C SER A 178 -0.21 8.62 15.86
N VAL A 179 0.60 9.60 15.42
CA VAL A 179 1.04 10.72 16.27
C VAL A 179 -0.16 11.53 16.76
N LEU A 180 -1.13 11.85 15.88
CA LEU A 180 -2.33 12.59 16.26
C LEU A 180 -3.21 11.80 17.25
N ILE A 181 -3.31 10.48 17.12
CA ILE A 181 -4.00 9.61 18.09
C ILE A 181 -3.34 9.73 19.47
N PHE A 182 -2.02 9.64 19.55
CA PHE A 182 -1.28 9.74 20.82
C PHE A 182 -1.31 11.14 21.44
N VAL A 183 -1.19 12.18 20.62
CA VAL A 183 -1.29 13.58 21.08
C VAL A 183 -2.67 13.84 21.68
N HIS A 184 -3.74 13.44 20.98
CA HIS A 184 -5.11 13.61 21.48
C HIS A 184 -5.31 12.93 22.83
N ASP A 185 -4.78 11.71 22.98
CA ASP A 185 -4.87 10.99 24.25
C ASP A 185 -4.14 11.71 25.40
N ARG A 186 -2.93 12.23 25.13
CA ARG A 186 -2.18 13.01 26.12
C ARG A 186 -2.98 14.23 26.59
N HIS A 187 -3.66 14.92 25.68
CA HIS A 187 -4.53 16.05 26.01
C HIS A 187 -5.72 15.64 26.87
N GLN A 188 -6.40 14.53 26.54
CA GLN A 188 -7.49 13.98 27.34
C GLN A 188 -7.03 13.68 28.78
N HIS A 189 -5.88 13.02 28.96
CA HIS A 189 -5.34 12.71 30.28
C HIS A 189 -4.95 13.96 31.09
N ARG A 190 -4.44 15.01 30.44
CA ARG A 190 -4.12 16.29 31.10
C ARG A 190 -5.38 17.03 31.55
N CYS A 191 -6.40 17.09 30.70
CA CYS A 191 -7.70 17.67 31.06
C CYS A 191 -8.34 16.94 32.24
N ASN A 192 -8.36 15.61 32.23
CA ASN A 192 -8.98 14.83 33.31
C ASN A 192 -8.27 15.01 34.66
N LYS A 193 -6.95 15.25 34.67
CA LYS A 193 -6.19 15.60 35.88
C LYS A 193 -6.47 17.03 36.38
N THR A 194 -6.64 17.97 35.46
CA THR A 194 -6.81 19.41 35.77
C THR A 194 -8.25 19.73 36.19
N PHE A 195 -9.21 19.07 35.55
CA PHE A 195 -10.64 19.20 35.79
C PHE A 195 -11.23 17.80 35.95
N PRO A 196 -11.02 17.14 37.10
CA PRO A 196 -11.68 15.86 37.36
C PRO A 196 -13.18 16.08 37.26
N LYS A 197 -13.87 15.22 36.51
CA LYS A 197 -15.34 15.22 36.50
C LYS A 197 -15.80 15.02 37.94
N ARG A 198 -16.20 16.10 38.61
CA ARG A 198 -16.83 16.03 39.92
C ARG A 198 -18.16 15.34 39.68
N ASN A 199 -18.25 14.06 40.04
CA ASN A 199 -19.50 13.33 40.04
C ASN A 199 -20.47 14.13 40.91
N THR A 200 -21.40 14.87 40.31
CA THR A 200 -22.61 15.36 40.97
C THR A 200 -23.54 14.17 41.10
N ALA A 201 -23.17 13.25 41.99
CA ALA A 201 -24.07 12.25 42.55
C ALA A 201 -24.40 12.75 43.95
N VAL A 202 -25.31 13.72 44.02
CA VAL A 202 -26.14 14.03 45.19
C VAL A 202 -27.55 14.22 44.64
#